data_AF-X7ZXQ5-F1
#
_entry.id   AF-X7ZXQ5-F1
#
_cell.length_a   1.000
_cell.length_b   1.000
_cell.length_c   1.000
_cell.angle_alpha   90.00
_cell.angle_beta   90.00
_cell.angle_gamma   90.00
#
_symmetry.space_group_name_H-M   'P 1'
#
loop_
_entity.id
_entity.type
_entity.pdbx_description
1 polymer ?
#
loop_
_entity_poly.entity_id
_entity_poly.type
_entity_poly.pdbx_seq_one_letter_code
_entity_poly.pdbx_strand_id
1 'polypeptide(L)'
;MSDYLASGPGFAEGEVIERIESFRKRRPRLVDDHVTLAHGAGGKASAALVDAVFVEAFRNPLLEPLTDGAVITLPSGARLVMSTDSFVVAPRRFPGGSIGELAVHGTANDLAVSGAVPQWISAAFVVEEGFPITELKETVADMAAAAAATGVQIVTGTRKWCPTVRQTDFSSRPPA
;
A
#
# COMPACT_ATOMS: atom_id res chain seq x y z
N MET A 1 0.30 -42.37 -29.62
CA MET A 1 -0.25 -41.07 -29.18
C MET A 1 -0.93 -41.27 -27.81
N SER A 2 -0.17 -41.57 -26.76
CA SER A 2 -0.73 -41.78 -25.41
C SER A 2 0.27 -41.68 -24.23
N ASP A 3 1.58 -41.60 -24.45
CA ASP A 3 2.55 -41.69 -23.34
C ASP A 3 3.03 -40.36 -22.75
N TYR A 4 2.51 -39.20 -23.20
CA TYR A 4 2.96 -37.89 -22.71
C TYR A 4 2.23 -37.37 -21.47
N LEU A 5 1.24 -38.11 -20.93
CA LEU A 5 0.45 -37.68 -19.76
C LEU A 5 0.80 -38.39 -18.44
N ALA A 6 1.76 -39.32 -18.42
CA ALA A 6 1.97 -40.22 -17.27
C ALA A 6 3.24 -39.95 -16.44
N SER A 7 4.02 -38.90 -16.70
CA SER A 7 5.33 -38.69 -16.04
C SER A 7 5.41 -37.49 -15.10
N GLY A 8 4.28 -36.90 -14.71
CA GLY A 8 4.25 -35.83 -13.70
C GLY A 8 4.32 -36.40 -12.28
N PRO A 9 4.97 -35.70 -11.32
CA PRO A 9 4.93 -36.12 -9.92
C PRO A 9 3.48 -36.26 -9.42
N GLY A 10 3.10 -37.46 -8.97
CA GLY A 10 1.78 -37.76 -8.45
C GLY A 10 1.60 -37.27 -7.01
N PHE A 11 1.61 -35.96 -6.80
CA PHE A 11 1.25 -35.39 -5.50
C PHE A 11 -0.27 -35.30 -5.38
N ALA A 12 -0.83 -35.72 -4.26
CA ALA A 12 -2.21 -35.38 -3.93
C ALA A 12 -2.31 -33.85 -3.80
N GLU A 13 -3.36 -33.25 -4.34
CA GLU A 13 -3.57 -31.79 -4.33
C GLU A 13 -3.41 -31.18 -2.93
N GLY A 14 -3.87 -31.90 -1.89
CA GLY A 14 -3.70 -31.51 -0.49
C GLY A 14 -2.24 -31.41 -0.03
N GLU A 15 -1.37 -32.31 -0.48
CA GLU A 15 0.07 -32.30 -0.13
C GLU A 15 0.80 -31.12 -0.78
N VAL A 16 0.37 -30.73 -1.99
CA VAL A 16 0.86 -29.53 -2.68
C VAL A 16 0.42 -28.28 -1.92
N ILE A 17 -0.85 -28.21 -1.51
CA ILE A 17 -1.40 -27.08 -0.73
C ILE A 17 -0.67 -26.94 0.60
N GLU A 18 -0.50 -28.01 1.37
CA GLU A 18 0.22 -27.99 2.65
C GLU A 18 1.68 -27.55 2.50
N ARG A 19 2.37 -28.00 1.44
CA ARG A 19 3.73 -27.53 1.13
C ARG A 19 3.77 -26.05 0.83
N ILE A 20 2.84 -25.56 0.01
CA ILE A 20 2.70 -24.13 -0.31
C ILE A 20 2.45 -23.33 0.97
N GLU A 21 1.55 -23.79 1.85
CA GLU A 21 1.27 -23.15 3.13
C GLU A 21 2.48 -23.15 4.07
N SER A 22 3.20 -24.28 4.17
CA SER A 22 4.42 -24.36 5.00
C SER A 22 5.51 -23.42 4.49
N PHE A 23 5.62 -23.24 3.18
CA PHE A 23 6.58 -22.34 2.56
C PHE A 23 6.17 -20.89 2.78
N ARG A 24 4.88 -20.57 2.69
CA ARG A 24 4.31 -19.25 3.02
C ARG A 24 4.47 -18.88 4.50
N LYS A 25 4.50 -19.86 5.41
CA LYS A 25 4.76 -19.65 6.85
C LYS A 25 6.20 -19.22 7.16
N ARG A 26 7.15 -19.39 6.23
CA ARG A 26 8.55 -18.98 6.48
C ARG A 26 8.63 -17.46 6.46
N ARG A 27 9.13 -16.87 7.56
CA ARG A 27 9.41 -15.44 7.63
C ARG A 27 10.36 -15.02 6.51
N PRO A 28 10.02 -13.98 5.73
CA PRO A 28 10.91 -13.46 4.71
C PRO A 28 12.16 -12.87 5.39
N ARG A 29 13.34 -13.06 4.78
CA ARG A 29 14.61 -12.57 5.32
C ARG A 29 14.99 -11.27 4.62
N LEU A 30 15.19 -10.21 5.40
CA LEU A 30 15.82 -8.99 4.93
C LEU A 30 17.33 -9.24 4.75
N VAL A 31 17.86 -8.95 3.56
CA VAL A 31 19.27 -9.16 3.20
C VAL A 31 20.00 -7.88 2.85
N ASP A 32 19.25 -6.80 2.59
CA ASP A 32 19.77 -5.51 2.17
C ASP A 32 20.11 -4.63 3.39
N ASP A 33 21.25 -3.95 3.34
CA ASP A 33 21.66 -2.99 4.39
C ASP A 33 20.99 -1.61 4.22
N HIS A 34 20.39 -1.32 3.06
CA HIS A 34 19.83 -0.01 2.71
C HIS A 34 18.46 -0.15 2.03
N VAL A 35 17.58 0.82 2.23
CA VAL A 35 16.27 0.85 1.54
C VAL A 35 16.46 1.19 0.06
N THR A 36 15.92 0.36 -0.83
CA THR A 36 15.93 0.55 -2.28
C THR A 36 14.51 0.63 -2.84
N LEU A 37 14.37 1.00 -4.12
CA LEU A 37 13.08 1.00 -4.82
C LEU A 37 12.42 -0.38 -4.85
N ALA A 38 13.18 -1.47 -4.77
CA ALA A 38 12.64 -2.83 -4.74
C ALA A 38 11.77 -3.08 -3.50
N HIS A 39 12.04 -2.39 -2.39
CA HIS A 39 11.21 -2.48 -1.18
C HIS A 39 9.84 -1.79 -1.32
N GLY A 40 9.70 -0.85 -2.26
CA GLY A 40 8.44 -0.15 -2.54
C GLY A 40 7.57 -0.82 -3.61
N ALA A 41 8.02 -1.91 -4.23
CA ALA A 41 7.34 -2.52 -5.37
C ALA A 41 6.26 -3.57 -4.99
N GLY A 42 5.94 -3.74 -3.70
CA GLY A 42 4.91 -4.69 -3.23
C GLY A 42 5.27 -6.18 -3.34
N GLY A 43 6.52 -6.52 -3.66
CA GLY A 43 6.99 -7.89 -3.84
C GLY A 43 7.63 -8.51 -2.59
N LYS A 44 8.41 -9.60 -2.81
CA LYS A 44 9.12 -10.32 -1.73
C LYS A 44 10.05 -9.43 -0.89
N ALA A 45 10.75 -8.50 -1.53
CA ALA A 45 11.64 -7.56 -0.83
C ALA A 45 10.84 -6.61 0.08
N SER A 46 9.67 -6.15 -0.37
CA SER A 46 8.75 -5.35 0.45
C SER A 46 8.28 -6.13 1.66
N ALA A 47 7.79 -7.36 1.47
CA ALA A 47 7.35 -8.23 2.56
C ALA A 47 8.48 -8.52 3.59
N ALA A 48 9.72 -8.70 3.12
CA ALA A 48 10.89 -8.88 3.98
C ALA A 48 11.17 -7.66 4.85
N LEU A 49 11.15 -6.46 4.26
CA LEU A 49 11.36 -5.21 5.01
C LEU A 49 10.21 -4.97 6.00
N VAL A 50 8.97 -5.23 5.59
CA VAL A 50 7.79 -5.08 6.45
C VAL A 50 7.84 -5.98 7.68
N ASP A 51 8.09 -7.29 7.50
CA ASP A 51 8.16 -8.22 8.62
C ASP A 51 9.34 -7.89 9.56
N ALA A 52 10.54 -7.66 8.99
CA ALA A 52 11.77 -7.50 9.76
C ALA A 52 11.88 -6.16 10.51
N VAL A 53 11.30 -5.08 9.99
CA VAL A 53 11.44 -3.73 10.58
C VAL A 53 10.16 -3.30 11.28
N PHE A 54 9.01 -3.33 10.58
CA PHE A 54 7.78 -2.73 11.07
C PHE A 54 6.98 -3.69 11.96
N VAL A 55 6.77 -4.93 11.53
CA VAL A 55 6.03 -5.92 12.33
C VAL A 55 6.82 -6.31 13.57
N GLU A 56 8.14 -6.47 13.46
CA GLU A 56 9.00 -6.74 14.62
C GLU A 56 8.87 -5.64 15.70
N ALA A 57 8.86 -4.37 15.30
CA ALA A 57 8.80 -3.22 16.21
C ALA A 57 7.39 -2.92 16.76
N PHE A 58 6.35 -3.08 15.94
CA PHE A 58 4.97 -2.65 16.26
C PHE A 58 3.99 -3.80 16.49
N ARG A 59 4.48 -5.04 16.67
CA ARG A 59 3.64 -6.24 16.71
C ARG A 59 2.46 -6.09 17.66
N ASN A 60 1.27 -6.33 17.11
CA ASN A 60 0.03 -6.40 17.87
C ASN A 60 -1.02 -7.20 17.07
N PRO A 61 -2.09 -7.70 17.72
CA PRO A 61 -3.08 -8.56 17.05
C PRO A 61 -3.82 -7.93 15.87
N LEU A 62 -3.87 -6.59 15.78
CA LEU A 62 -4.52 -5.89 14.67
C LEU A 62 -3.62 -5.76 13.44
N LEU A 63 -2.30 -5.65 13.64
CA LEU A 63 -1.31 -5.48 12.57
C LEU A 63 -0.77 -6.83 12.04
N GLU A 64 -0.65 -7.84 12.91
CA GLU A 64 -0.08 -9.15 12.58
C GLU A 64 -0.71 -9.86 11.36
N PRO A 65 -2.02 -9.72 11.07
CA PRO A 65 -2.62 -10.30 9.87
C PRO A 65 -2.15 -9.69 8.54
N LEU A 66 -1.60 -8.46 8.57
CA LEU A 66 -1.15 -7.71 7.38
C LEU A 66 -2.19 -7.66 6.25
N THR A 67 -3.45 -7.44 6.60
CA THR A 67 -4.58 -7.23 5.66
C THR A 67 -4.64 -5.77 5.19
N ASP A 68 -5.48 -5.48 4.19
CA ASP A 68 -5.63 -4.13 3.61
C ASP A 68 -6.19 -3.08 4.60
N GLY A 69 -6.75 -3.52 5.73
CA GLY A 69 -7.17 -2.65 6.83
C GLY A 69 -7.23 -3.40 8.16
N ALA A 70 -7.08 -2.67 9.26
CA ALA A 70 -7.24 -3.18 10.61
C ALA A 70 -8.72 -3.15 11.01
N VAL A 71 -9.24 -4.31 11.45
CA VAL A 71 -10.62 -4.43 11.95
C VAL A 71 -10.63 -4.26 13.47
N ILE A 72 -11.23 -3.18 13.94
CA ILE A 72 -11.31 -2.80 15.35
C ILE A 72 -12.73 -3.08 15.87
N THR A 73 -12.85 -3.94 16.88
CA THR A 73 -14.12 -4.15 17.60
C THR A 73 -14.24 -3.13 18.73
N LEU A 74 -15.26 -2.27 18.64
CA LEU A 74 -15.56 -1.27 19.66
C LEU A 74 -16.24 -1.91 20.88
N PRO A 75 -16.22 -1.26 22.06
CA PRO A 75 -16.93 -1.75 23.25
C PRO A 75 -18.44 -1.97 23.05
N SER A 76 -19.05 -1.28 22.09
CA SER A 76 -20.45 -1.46 21.70
C SER A 76 -20.72 -2.72 20.86
N GLY A 77 -19.66 -3.45 20.44
CA GLY A 77 -19.74 -4.57 19.51
C GLY A 77 -19.72 -4.16 18.03
N ALA A 78 -19.80 -2.86 17.72
CA ALA A 78 -19.63 -2.36 16.36
C ALA A 78 -18.19 -2.60 15.86
N ARG A 79 -18.03 -2.83 14.55
CA ARG A 79 -16.72 -3.00 13.91
C ARG A 79 -16.37 -1.76 13.08
N LEU A 80 -15.18 -1.24 13.27
CA LEU A 80 -14.59 -0.17 12.48
C LEU A 80 -13.41 -0.74 11.69
N VAL A 81 -13.28 -0.36 10.42
CA VAL A 81 -12.08 -0.66 9.64
C VAL A 81 -11.28 0.62 9.47
N MET A 82 -9.97 0.52 9.71
CA MET A 82 -9.02 1.60 9.49
C MET A 82 -7.96 1.13 8.49
N SER A 83 -7.76 1.91 7.44
CA SER A 83 -6.68 1.71 6.47
C SER A 83 -6.01 3.05 6.17
N THR A 84 -4.79 2.98 5.64
CA THR A 84 -4.02 4.13 5.20
C THR A 84 -3.12 3.73 4.05
N ASP A 85 -2.96 4.63 3.08
CA ASP A 85 -2.01 4.46 1.99
C ASP A 85 -1.36 5.80 1.62
N SER A 86 -0.19 5.75 0.99
CA SER A 86 0.55 6.90 0.50
C SER A 86 0.77 6.80 -1.00
N PHE A 87 0.33 7.81 -1.74
CA PHE A 87 0.31 7.80 -3.19
C PHE A 87 1.48 8.62 -3.75
N VAL A 88 2.37 7.98 -4.50
CA VAL A 88 3.61 8.58 -5.04
C VAL A 88 3.75 8.39 -6.55
N VAL A 89 2.64 8.21 -7.26
CA VAL A 89 2.62 7.92 -8.70
C VAL A 89 3.20 9.08 -9.54
N ALA A 90 4.01 8.71 -10.54
CA ALA A 90 4.56 9.62 -11.54
C ALA A 90 4.35 9.03 -12.95
N PRO A 91 3.74 9.76 -13.91
CA PRO A 91 3.20 11.12 -13.78
C PRO A 91 1.98 11.20 -12.85
N ARG A 92 1.72 12.37 -12.25
CA ARG A 92 0.56 12.60 -11.36
C ARG A 92 -0.79 12.60 -12.09
N ARG A 93 -0.76 12.75 -13.41
CA ARG A 93 -1.88 12.48 -14.30
C ARG A 93 -1.47 11.48 -15.35
N PHE A 94 -2.33 10.50 -15.58
CA PHE A 94 -2.07 9.38 -16.46
C PHE A 94 -3.34 9.02 -17.23
N PRO A 95 -3.24 8.27 -18.33
CA PRO A 95 -4.43 7.79 -19.03
C PRO A 95 -5.34 7.01 -18.08
N GLY A 96 -6.56 7.51 -17.88
CA GLY A 96 -7.55 6.89 -17.00
C GLY A 96 -7.59 7.44 -15.57
N GLY A 97 -6.75 8.41 -15.19
CA GLY A 97 -7.01 9.17 -13.98
C GLY A 97 -5.88 10.07 -13.46
N SER A 98 -6.00 10.48 -12.20
CA SER A 98 -5.00 11.28 -11.50
C SER A 98 -4.61 10.69 -10.15
N ILE A 99 -3.51 11.22 -9.58
CA ILE A 99 -3.11 10.92 -8.20
C ILE A 99 -4.22 11.23 -7.19
N GLY A 100 -5.07 12.22 -7.48
CA GLY A 100 -6.21 12.57 -6.63
C GLY A 100 -7.29 11.50 -6.62
N GLU A 101 -7.70 11.04 -7.81
CA GLU A 101 -8.66 9.93 -7.93
C GLU A 101 -8.10 8.64 -7.33
N LEU A 102 -6.82 8.34 -7.62
CA LEU A 102 -6.13 7.17 -7.09
C LEU A 102 -6.12 7.19 -5.55
N ALA A 103 -5.86 8.34 -4.94
CA ALA A 103 -5.81 8.45 -3.49
C ALA A 103 -7.13 8.12 -2.81
N VAL A 104 -8.24 8.57 -3.40
CA VAL A 104 -9.58 8.30 -2.87
C VAL A 104 -10.01 6.87 -3.15
N HIS A 105 -9.89 6.41 -4.40
CA HIS A 105 -10.33 5.08 -4.80
C HIS A 105 -9.48 3.97 -4.16
N GLY A 106 -8.15 4.13 -4.08
CA GLY A 106 -7.28 3.19 -3.40
C GLY A 106 -7.70 2.98 -1.94
N THR A 107 -7.78 4.08 -1.19
CA THR A 107 -8.20 4.03 0.23
C THR A 107 -9.60 3.45 0.39
N ALA A 108 -10.56 3.84 -0.47
CA ALA A 108 -11.92 3.32 -0.41
C ALA A 108 -11.97 1.81 -0.73
N ASN A 109 -11.14 1.35 -1.67
CA ASN A 109 -11.05 -0.07 -2.03
C ASN A 109 -10.50 -0.89 -0.86
N ASP A 110 -9.44 -0.44 -0.18
CA ASP A 110 -8.86 -1.13 0.99
C ASP A 110 -9.90 -1.35 2.09
N LEU A 111 -10.74 -0.34 2.34
CA LEU A 111 -11.86 -0.42 3.27
C LEU A 111 -12.93 -1.41 2.78
N ALA A 112 -13.28 -1.36 1.48
CA ALA A 112 -14.32 -2.20 0.89
C ALA A 112 -13.93 -3.68 0.87
N VAL A 113 -12.69 -4.03 0.48
CA VAL A 113 -12.20 -5.41 0.46
C VAL A 113 -12.06 -6.00 1.88
N SER A 114 -11.87 -5.13 2.88
CA SER A 114 -11.92 -5.48 4.30
C SER A 114 -13.36 -5.68 4.84
N GLY A 115 -14.38 -5.49 3.99
CA GLY A 115 -15.79 -5.68 4.32
C GLY A 115 -16.46 -4.48 5.01
N ALA A 116 -15.86 -3.29 4.98
CA ALA A 116 -16.47 -2.08 5.48
C ALA A 116 -17.22 -1.30 4.38
N VAL A 117 -18.15 -0.45 4.80
CA VAL A 117 -18.69 0.62 3.96
C VAL A 117 -17.83 1.86 4.20
N PRO A 118 -17.11 2.40 3.21
CA PRO A 118 -16.27 3.58 3.39
C PRO A 118 -17.11 4.82 3.74
N GLN A 119 -16.86 5.41 4.91
CA GLN A 119 -17.58 6.59 5.38
C GLN A 119 -16.71 7.86 5.36
N TRP A 120 -15.45 7.74 5.79
CA TRP A 120 -14.57 8.89 6.01
C TRP A 120 -13.13 8.60 5.59
N ILE A 121 -12.47 9.63 5.07
CA ILE A 121 -11.04 9.62 4.71
C ILE A 121 -10.36 10.85 5.35
N SER A 122 -9.11 10.68 5.77
CA SER A 122 -8.22 11.81 6.06
C SER A 122 -7.26 12.04 4.89
N ALA A 123 -6.92 13.29 4.59
CA ALA A 123 -6.05 13.63 3.46
C ALA A 123 -4.77 14.34 3.92
N ALA A 124 -3.62 13.72 3.69
CA ALA A 124 -2.31 14.29 3.99
C ALA A 124 -1.57 14.65 2.69
N PHE A 125 -1.10 15.90 2.59
CA PHE A 125 -0.34 16.39 1.46
C PHE A 125 1.09 16.71 1.87
N VAL A 126 2.06 16.19 1.12
CA VAL A 126 3.44 16.65 1.11
C VAL A 126 3.71 17.18 -0.29
N VAL A 127 3.96 18.49 -0.39
CA VAL A 127 4.07 19.19 -1.68
C VAL A 127 5.40 19.92 -1.75
N GLU A 128 6.09 19.75 -2.87
CA GLU A 128 7.37 20.40 -3.10
C GLU A 128 7.23 21.91 -3.30
N GLU A 129 8.26 22.64 -2.91
CA GLU A 129 8.41 24.05 -3.23
C GLU A 129 8.36 24.26 -4.75
N GLY A 130 7.64 25.31 -5.17
CA GLY A 130 7.46 25.64 -6.59
C GLY A 130 6.35 24.86 -7.30
N PHE A 131 5.61 23.99 -6.59
CA PHE A 131 4.49 23.24 -7.17
C PHE A 131 3.37 24.17 -7.70
N PRO A 132 2.88 23.99 -8.94
CA PRO A 132 1.85 24.85 -9.49
C PRO A 132 0.53 24.79 -8.72
N ILE A 133 0.02 25.95 -8.31
CA ILE A 133 -1.28 26.05 -7.64
C ILE A 133 -2.43 25.54 -8.52
N THR A 134 -2.32 25.69 -9.85
CA THR A 134 -3.30 25.16 -10.81
C THR A 134 -3.36 23.63 -10.73
N GLU A 135 -2.21 22.96 -10.74
CA GLU A 135 -2.12 21.51 -10.63
C GLU A 135 -2.62 21.02 -9.26
N LEU A 136 -2.38 21.78 -8.18
CA LEU A 136 -2.89 21.45 -6.85
C LEU A 136 -4.42 21.56 -6.80
N LYS A 137 -4.98 22.64 -7.34
CA LYS A 137 -6.44 22.84 -7.43
C LYS A 137 -7.11 21.71 -8.21
N GLU A 138 -6.52 21.34 -9.33
CA GLU A 138 -6.98 20.25 -10.17
C GLU A 138 -6.93 18.90 -9.44
N THR A 139 -5.82 18.60 -8.75
CA THR A 139 -5.69 17.37 -7.95
C THR A 139 -6.75 17.30 -6.83
N VAL A 140 -6.97 18.41 -6.12
CA VAL A 140 -7.98 18.47 -5.05
C VAL A 140 -9.40 18.39 -5.61
N ALA A 141 -9.67 18.95 -6.79
CA ALA A 141 -10.96 18.83 -7.47
C ALA A 141 -11.25 17.37 -7.87
N ASP A 142 -10.25 16.67 -8.40
CA ASP A 142 -10.34 15.25 -8.72
C ASP A 142 -10.64 14.41 -7.47
N MET A 143 -9.95 14.67 -6.34
CA MET A 143 -10.25 14.02 -5.06
C MET A 143 -11.68 14.28 -4.59
N ALA A 144 -12.16 15.53 -4.69
CA ALA A 144 -13.51 15.89 -4.28
C ALA A 144 -14.58 15.17 -5.13
N ALA A 145 -14.36 15.08 -6.44
CA ALA A 145 -15.24 14.36 -7.35
C ALA A 145 -15.26 12.84 -7.05
N ALA A 146 -14.09 12.23 -6.87
CA ALA A 146 -13.98 10.81 -6.51
C ALA A 146 -14.64 10.51 -5.16
N ALA A 147 -14.49 11.41 -4.17
CA ALA A 147 -15.11 11.25 -2.86
C ALA A 147 -16.64 11.32 -2.95
N ALA A 148 -17.17 12.28 -3.71
CA ALA A 148 -18.60 12.38 -3.96
C ALA A 148 -19.15 11.15 -4.69
N ALA A 149 -18.43 10.64 -5.69
CA ALA A 149 -18.85 9.46 -6.46
C ALA A 149 -18.85 8.17 -5.62
N THR A 150 -17.94 8.04 -4.66
CA THR A 150 -17.84 6.88 -3.77
C THR A 150 -18.72 7.00 -2.52
N GLY A 151 -19.31 8.17 -2.26
CA GLY A 151 -20.13 8.43 -1.07
C GLY A 151 -19.32 8.63 0.22
N VAL A 152 -18.00 8.82 0.11
CA VAL A 152 -17.09 9.03 1.25
C VAL A 152 -16.86 10.51 1.50
N GLN A 153 -16.61 10.88 2.75
CA GLN A 153 -16.29 12.27 3.11
C GLN A 153 -14.82 12.42 3.48
N ILE A 154 -14.15 13.42 2.92
CA ILE A 154 -12.82 13.82 3.39
C ILE A 154 -13.01 14.74 4.59
N VAL A 155 -12.74 14.25 5.80
CA VAL A 155 -13.16 14.91 7.06
C VAL A 155 -12.05 15.64 7.79
N THR A 156 -10.79 15.33 7.51
CA THR A 156 -9.63 15.96 8.15
C THR A 156 -8.41 15.86 7.25
N GLY A 157 -7.36 16.61 7.56
CA GLY A 157 -6.14 16.55 6.76
C GLY A 157 -4.98 17.39 7.29
N THR A 158 -3.83 17.19 6.66
CA THR A 158 -2.60 17.92 6.94
C THR A 158 -1.92 18.33 5.65
N ARG A 159 -1.16 19.43 5.69
CA ARG A 159 -0.41 19.95 4.54
C ARG A 159 0.99 20.31 4.99
N LYS A 160 1.99 19.80 4.28
CA LYS A 160 3.41 20.08 4.49
C LYS A 160 4.04 20.50 3.18
N TRP A 161 4.91 21.49 3.26
CA TRP A 161 5.68 22.01 2.13
C TRP A 161 7.13 21.61 2.36
N CYS A 162 7.76 20.97 1.36
CA CYS A 162 9.14 20.52 1.45
C CYS A 162 10.01 21.16 0.35
N PRO A 163 11.33 21.30 0.56
CA PRO A 163 12.24 21.66 -0.52
C PRO A 163 12.13 20.64 -1.66
N THR A 164 12.46 21.07 -2.89
CA THR A 164 12.59 20.14 -4.02
C THR A 164 13.72 19.15 -3.75
N VAL A 165 13.43 17.85 -3.81
CA VAL A 165 14.44 16.80 -3.63
C VAL A 165 14.87 16.31 -5.01
N ARG A 166 16.10 16.62 -5.45
CA ARG A 166 16.60 16.10 -6.73
C ARG A 166 17.18 14.72 -6.51
N GLN A 167 16.88 13.77 -7.39
CA GLN A 167 17.47 12.41 -7.36
C GLN A 167 19.01 12.42 -7.35
N THR A 168 19.65 13.47 -7.88
CA THR A 168 21.11 13.66 -7.87
C THR A 168 21.69 13.88 -6.47
N ASP A 169 20.89 14.33 -5.51
CA ASP A 169 21.35 14.71 -4.17
C ASP A 169 21.74 13.51 -3.30
N PHE A 170 21.42 12.29 -3.74
CA PHE A 170 21.80 11.03 -3.08
C PHE A 170 23.06 10.36 -3.65
N SER A 171 23.66 10.92 -4.71
CA SER A 171 24.81 10.31 -5.42
C SER A 171 26.18 10.87 -5.01
N SER A 172 26.25 11.89 -4.16
CA SER A 172 27.50 12.52 -3.74
C SER A 172 28.09 11.87 -2.47
N ARG A 173 28.57 10.63 -2.59
CA ARG A 173 29.56 10.09 -1.64
C ARG A 173 30.95 10.17 -2.31
N PRO A 174 31.96 10.82 -1.70
CA PRO A 174 33.34 10.64 -2.15
C PRO A 174 33.77 9.18 -1.87
N PRO A 175 34.60 8.56 -2.73
CA PRO A 175 35.14 7.23 -2.47
C PRO A 175 36.02 7.26 -1.21
N ALA A 176 35.89 6.21 -0.39
CA ALA A 176 36.77 5.93 0.74
C ALA A 176 38.18 5.54 0.27
#